data_AF-A0A415HVK4-F1
#
_entry.id   AF-A0A415HVK4-F1
#
_cell.length_a   1.000
_cell.length_b   1.000
_cell.length_c   1.000
_cell.angle_alpha   90.00
_cell.angle_beta   90.00
_cell.angle_gamma   90.00
#
_symmetry.space_group_name_H-M   'P 1'
#
loop_
_entity.id
_entity.type
_entity.pdbx_description
1 polymer ?
#
loop_
_entity_poly.entity_id
_entity_poly.type
_entity_poly.pdbx_seq_one_letter_code
_entity_poly.pdbx_strand_id
1 'polypeptide(L)'
;MKRQIRRGVFETNSSSVHSLTMCTQSDYDKWKNGELIYDYWEDKLIPLDDTEYHDDDRYYTYDRFNEYGTLDYETFEDTFTTENGDTVVAFGYYGHD
;
A
#
# COMPACT_ATOMS: atom_id res chain seq x y z
N MET A 1 -32.11 -25.87 -3.50
CA MET A 1 -30.65 -25.90 -3.27
C MET A 1 -30.07 -24.58 -3.74
N LYS A 2 -29.69 -23.66 -2.81
CA LYS A 2 -29.10 -22.36 -3.18
C LYS A 2 -27.62 -22.59 -3.52
N ARG A 3 -27.25 -22.47 -4.80
CA ARG A 3 -25.83 -22.41 -5.20
C ARG A 3 -25.33 -21.01 -4.87
N GLN A 4 -24.48 -20.91 -3.85
CA GLN A 4 -23.70 -19.71 -3.57
C GLN A 4 -22.34 -19.88 -4.26
N ILE A 5 -22.05 -19.07 -5.28
CA ILE A 5 -20.72 -18.97 -5.89
C ILE A 5 -20.07 -17.73 -5.30
N ARG A 6 -18.97 -17.91 -4.56
CA ARG A 6 -18.09 -16.81 -4.15
C ARG A 6 -17.07 -16.62 -5.27
N ARG A 7 -16.98 -15.42 -5.83
CA ARG A 7 -15.85 -14.98 -6.66
C ARG A 7 -14.93 -14.16 -5.76
N GLY A 8 -13.64 -14.47 -5.75
CA GLY A 8 -12.68 -13.90 -4.79
C GLY A 8 -12.52 -14.73 -3.50
N VAL A 9 -12.59 -16.06 -3.60
CA VAL A 9 -12.03 -16.92 -2.56
C VAL A 9 -10.52 -16.70 -2.64
N PHE A 10 -9.91 -16.08 -1.64
CA PHE A 10 -8.45 -15.96 -1.56
C PHE A 10 -7.84 -17.35 -1.80
N GLU A 11 -7.19 -17.52 -2.93
CA GLU A 11 -6.47 -18.74 -3.26
C GLU A 11 -5.16 -18.69 -2.49
N THR A 12 -5.18 -19.17 -1.25
CA THR A 12 -3.94 -19.51 -0.54
C THR A 12 -3.32 -20.71 -1.24
N ASN A 13 -2.51 -20.47 -2.27
CA ASN A 13 -1.52 -21.45 -2.73
C ASN A 13 -0.35 -20.87 -3.56
N SER A 14 0.26 -19.77 -3.14
CA SER A 14 1.69 -19.60 -3.37
C SER A 14 2.22 -18.54 -2.42
N SER A 15 3.52 -18.49 -2.17
CA SER A 15 4.23 -17.59 -1.24
C SER A 15 4.06 -16.09 -1.57
N SER A 16 2.84 -15.59 -1.49
CA SER A 16 2.44 -14.26 -1.92
C SER A 16 2.53 -13.30 -0.75
N VAL A 17 3.53 -12.42 -0.80
CA VAL A 17 3.62 -11.29 0.12
C VAL A 17 2.50 -10.32 -0.25
N HIS A 18 1.62 -10.01 0.70
CA HIS A 18 0.52 -9.06 0.51
C HIS A 18 0.68 -7.94 1.53
N SER A 19 0.77 -6.69 1.06
CA SER A 19 0.58 -5.51 1.92
C SER A 19 -0.73 -4.82 1.60
N LEU A 20 -1.33 -4.21 2.60
CA LEU A 20 -2.47 -3.33 2.45
C LEU A 20 -2.32 -2.20 3.45
N THR A 21 -1.99 -1.02 2.95
CA THR A 21 -1.91 0.21 3.72
C THR A 21 -3.07 1.10 3.35
N MET A 22 -3.76 1.64 4.34
CA MET A 22 -4.85 2.60 4.14
C MET A 22 -4.51 3.93 4.79
N CYS A 23 -4.72 5.02 4.07
CA CYS A 23 -4.49 6.37 4.57
C CYS A 23 -5.55 7.33 4.03
N THR A 24 -5.58 8.55 4.57
CA THR A 24 -6.43 9.61 4.01
C THR A 24 -5.87 10.05 2.66
N GLN A 25 -6.73 10.54 1.75
CA GLN A 25 -6.27 11.17 0.52
C GLN A 25 -5.21 12.26 0.78
N SER A 26 -5.38 13.04 1.85
CA SER A 26 -4.45 14.11 2.18
C SER A 26 -3.05 13.61 2.54
N ASP A 27 -2.92 12.47 3.22
CA ASP A 27 -1.63 11.90 3.57
C ASP A 27 -1.00 11.20 2.37
N TYR A 28 -1.82 10.58 1.51
CA TYR A 28 -1.37 10.02 0.24
C TYR A 28 -0.78 11.09 -0.67
N ASP A 29 -1.41 12.27 -0.77
CA ASP A 29 -0.92 13.40 -1.55
C ASP A 29 0.39 13.96 -0.97
N LYS A 30 0.50 14.06 0.36
CA LYS A 30 1.75 14.46 1.03
C LYS A 30 2.89 13.47 0.75
N TRP A 31 2.60 12.17 0.70
CA TRP A 31 3.59 11.16 0.34
C TRP A 31 4.04 11.29 -1.13
N LYS A 32 3.10 11.51 -2.06
CA LYS A 32 3.39 11.83 -3.47
C LYS A 32 4.25 13.08 -3.63
N ASN A 33 4.07 14.07 -2.75
CA ASN A 33 4.84 15.31 -2.75
C ASN A 33 6.19 15.21 -2.01
N GLY A 34 6.49 14.07 -1.36
CA GLY A 34 7.73 13.86 -0.60
C GLY A 34 7.75 14.49 0.81
N GLU A 35 6.59 14.88 1.35
CA GLU A 35 6.46 15.39 2.73
C GLU A 35 6.37 14.25 3.76
N LEU A 36 5.80 13.12 3.34
CA LEU A 36 5.78 11.87 4.11
C LEU A 36 6.64 10.82 3.41
N ILE A 37 7.00 9.78 4.15
CA ILE A 37 7.70 8.59 3.65
C ILE A 37 7.00 7.34 4.17
N TYR A 38 6.98 6.27 3.37
CA TYR A 38 6.35 5.02 3.73
C TYR A 38 7.33 4.11 4.46
N ASP A 39 7.04 3.77 5.71
CA ASP A 39 7.73 2.75 6.49
C ASP A 39 7.13 1.38 6.15
N TYR A 40 7.87 0.60 5.38
CA TYR A 40 7.47 -0.73 4.91
C TYR A 40 7.34 -1.76 6.03
N TRP A 41 8.13 -1.61 7.11
CA TRP A 41 8.10 -2.57 8.21
C TRP A 41 6.88 -2.38 9.10
N GLU A 42 6.38 -1.15 9.16
CA GLU A 42 5.26 -0.75 10.02
C GLU A 42 3.97 -0.50 9.23
N ASP A 43 4.01 -0.54 7.89
CA ASP A 43 2.92 -0.22 6.97
C ASP A 43 2.29 1.17 7.24
N LYS A 44 3.13 2.20 7.41
CA LYS A 44 2.70 3.55 7.81
C LYS A 44 3.37 4.65 7.02
N LEU A 45 2.63 5.74 6.80
CA LEU A 45 3.20 7.01 6.35
C LEU A 45 3.64 7.82 7.57
N ILE A 46 4.91 8.19 7.62
CA ILE A 46 5.50 8.99 8.70
C ILE A 46 6.15 10.26 8.14
N PRO A 47 6.31 11.32 8.95
CA PRO A 47 7.09 12.49 8.55
C PRO A 47 8.53 12.10 8.19
N LEU A 48 9.08 12.74 7.15
CA LEU A 48 10.46 12.47 6.72
C LEU A 48 11.48 12.72 7.85
N ASP A 49 11.22 13.73 8.71
CA ASP A 49 12.07 14.10 9.83
C ASP A 49 12.13 13.02 10.94
N ASP A 50 11.16 12.11 10.99
CA ASP A 50 11.11 11.00 11.96
C ASP A 50 11.91 9.77 11.48
N THR A 51 12.59 9.86 10.33
CA THR A 51 13.48 8.80 9.85
C THR A 51 14.84 8.88 10.56
N GLU A 52 15.06 8.01 11.54
CA GLU A 52 16.41 7.75 12.03
C GLU A 52 17.21 7.05 10.91
N TYR A 53 18.01 7.87 10.21
CA TYR A 53 19.07 7.56 9.27
C TYR A 53 19.41 6.08 9.00
N HIS A 54 19.34 5.72 7.71
CA HIS A 54 20.11 4.67 7.03
C HIS A 54 19.60 3.22 7.07
N ASP A 55 18.32 2.98 6.85
CA ASP A 55 17.94 1.72 6.21
C ASP A 55 17.19 2.04 4.92
N ASP A 56 17.92 1.99 3.80
CA ASP A 56 17.36 2.21 2.47
C ASP A 56 16.19 1.21 2.29
N ASP A 57 16.29 -0.03 2.77
CA ASP A 57 15.29 -1.06 2.49
C ASP A 57 14.03 -0.99 3.39
N ARG A 58 13.95 -0.01 4.31
CA ARG A 58 12.78 0.19 5.18
C ARG A 58 11.86 1.31 4.71
N TYR A 59 12.43 2.41 4.22
CA TYR A 59 11.67 3.63 3.95
C TYR A 59 11.58 3.91 2.46
N TYR A 60 10.35 4.02 1.94
CA TYR A 60 10.08 4.21 0.51
C TYR A 60 9.42 5.56 0.22
N THR A 61 10.01 6.29 -0.72
CA THR A 61 9.33 7.38 -1.42
C THR A 61 8.21 6.81 -2.30
N TYR A 62 7.28 7.67 -2.74
CA TYR A 62 6.25 7.26 -3.69
C TYR A 62 6.85 6.62 -4.95
N ASP A 63 7.84 7.26 -5.55
CA ASP A 63 8.49 6.76 -6.75
C ASP A 63 9.17 5.40 -6.50
N ARG A 64 9.90 5.26 -5.39
CA ARG A 64 10.59 4.00 -5.07
C ARG A 64 9.64 2.86 -4.74
N PHE A 65 8.52 3.13 -4.07
CA PHE A 65 7.48 2.12 -3.86
C PHE A 65 6.93 1.60 -5.20
N ASN A 66 6.69 2.49 -6.16
CA ASN A 66 6.24 2.11 -7.49
C ASN A 66 7.34 1.42 -8.31
N GLU A 67 8.62 1.76 -8.13
CA GLU A 67 9.73 0.99 -8.68
C GLU A 67 9.77 -0.44 -8.13
N TYR A 68 9.51 -0.66 -6.83
CA TYR A 68 9.36 -2.01 -6.28
C TYR A 68 8.18 -2.77 -6.88
N GLY A 69 7.08 -2.07 -7.18
CA GLY A 69 5.99 -2.59 -8.03
C GLY A 69 6.39 -2.94 -9.47
N THR A 70 7.62 -2.62 -9.90
CA THR A 70 8.17 -3.09 -11.17
C THR A 70 9.19 -4.22 -11.02
N LEU A 71 9.57 -4.57 -9.78
CA LEU A 71 10.52 -5.64 -9.44
C LEU A 71 9.80 -6.98 -9.18
N ASP A 72 8.88 -7.35 -10.07
CA ASP A 72 8.06 -8.58 -10.05
C ASP A 72 6.89 -8.59 -9.03
N TYR A 73 6.56 -7.48 -8.37
CA TYR A 73 5.36 -7.36 -7.53
C TYR A 73 4.26 -6.59 -8.24
N GLU A 74 3.01 -7.05 -8.18
CA GLU A 74 1.88 -6.23 -8.68
C GLU A 74 1.44 -5.22 -7.62
N THR A 75 1.61 -3.92 -7.85
CA THR A 75 1.05 -2.89 -6.96
C THR A 75 -0.43 -2.61 -7.22
N PHE A 76 -1.18 -2.25 -6.19
CA PHE A 76 -2.54 -1.74 -6.33
C PHE A 76 -2.74 -0.40 -5.63
N GLU A 77 -3.67 0.37 -6.16
CA GLU A 77 -4.21 1.60 -5.59
C GLU A 77 -5.72 1.56 -5.81
N ASP A 78 -6.50 1.66 -4.73
CA ASP A 78 -7.95 1.79 -4.79
C ASP A 78 -8.41 2.88 -3.82
N THR A 79 -9.56 3.48 -4.11
CA THR A 79 -10.09 4.59 -3.32
C THR A 79 -11.53 4.33 -2.93
N PHE A 80 -11.85 4.67 -1.68
CA PHE A 80 -13.20 4.58 -1.15
C PHE A 80 -13.57 5.89 -0.47
N THR A 81 -14.78 6.38 -0.75
CA THR A 81 -15.32 7.57 -0.07
C THR A 81 -16.29 7.10 1.01
N THR A 82 -16.02 7.50 2.25
CA THR A 82 -16.87 7.20 3.40
C THR A 82 -18.22 7.92 3.29
N GLU A 83 -19.21 7.46 4.07
CA GLU A 83 -20.53 8.12 4.14
C GLU A 83 -20.45 9.58 4.61
N ASN A 84 -19.37 9.94 5.33
CA ASN A 84 -19.11 11.29 5.82
C ASN A 84 -18.38 12.18 4.79
N GLY A 85 -18.00 11.63 3.62
CA GLY A 85 -17.33 12.37 2.55
C GLY A 85 -15.81 12.29 2.56
N ASP A 86 -15.19 11.63 3.55
CA ASP A 86 -13.74 11.45 3.59
C ASP A 86 -13.30 10.39 2.58
N THR A 87 -12.27 10.69 1.79
CA THR A 87 -11.65 9.73 0.86
C THR A 87 -10.50 9.00 1.54
N VAL A 88 -10.61 7.68 1.53
CA VAL A 88 -9.58 6.74 1.97
C VAL A 88 -8.90 6.16 0.74
N VAL A 89 -7.58 6.16 0.74
CA VAL A 89 -6.75 5.51 -0.28
C VAL A 89 -6.20 4.23 0.33
N ALA A 90 -6.44 3.11 -0.35
CA ALA A 90 -5.86 1.81 -0.06
C ALA A 90 -4.79 1.50 -1.11
N PHE A 91 -3.57 1.21 -0.68
CA PHE A 91 -2.47 0.85 -1.58
C PHE A 91 -1.64 -0.29 -1.00
N GLY A 92 -0.90 -0.98 -1.85
CA GLY A 92 -0.06 -2.09 -1.44
C GLY A 92 0.47 -2.87 -2.63
N TYR A 93 1.00 -4.06 -2.37
CA TYR A 93 1.44 -5.00 -3.37
C TYR A 93 0.80 -6.37 -3.15
N TYR A 94 0.49 -7.02 -4.26
CA TYR A 94 0.22 -8.44 -4.37
C TYR A 94 1.55 -9.14 -4.72
N GLY A 95 1.71 -10.39 -4.28
CA GLY A 95 2.99 -11.10 -4.29
C GLY A 95 3.64 -11.26 -5.67
N HIS A 96 4.78 -11.97 -5.71
CA HIS A 96 5.46 -12.24 -6.98
C HIS A 96 4.56 -12.95 -7.99
N ASP A 97 4.61 -12.49 -9.24
CA ASP A 97 4.00 -13.15 -10.40
C ASP A 97 4.82 -14.39 -10.84
#